data_AF-A0A0V0IBC4-F1
#
_entry.id   AF-A0A0V0IBC4-F1
#
_cell.length_a   1.000
_cell.length_b   1.000
_cell.length_c   1.000
_cell.angle_alpha   90.00
_cell.angle_beta   90.00
_cell.angle_gamma   90.00
#
_symmetry.space_group_name_H-M   'P 1'
#
loop_
_entity.id
_entity.type
_entity.pdbx_description
1 polymer ?
#
loop_
_entity_poly.entity_id
_entity_poly.type
_entity_poly.pdbx_seq_one_letter_code
_entity_poly.pdbx_strand_id
1 'polypeptide(L)'
;MELSPRAAELTSLLESRISHFYTNFQVDEIGRVVSVGDGIARVYGLNEIQAGEMVEFASGVKGIALNLENENVGIVVFGSDTAIKEGDLVKRTGSIVDVPAGKAMLGRVVDGLGVPIDGRGALSDHERRRVEVKAPGIIERKSVHEPMQTGLKAKNKF
;
A
#
# COMPACT_ATOMS: atom_id res chain seq x y z
N MET A 1 -3.82 -43.67 8.13
CA MET A 1 -4.35 -42.39 8.66
C MET A 1 -4.39 -41.44 7.48
N GLU A 2 -5.48 -41.50 6.71
CA GLU A 2 -5.62 -40.66 5.51
C GLU A 2 -5.81 -39.21 5.95
N LEU A 3 -4.86 -38.35 5.57
CA LEU A 3 -5.01 -36.92 5.72
C LEU A 3 -6.16 -36.48 4.82
N SER A 4 -7.14 -35.79 5.40
CA SER A 4 -8.26 -35.17 4.68
C SER A 4 -7.75 -34.41 3.45
N PRO A 5 -8.42 -34.45 2.29
CA PRO A 5 -7.95 -33.80 1.05
C PRO A 5 -7.65 -32.31 1.24
N ARG A 6 -8.35 -31.63 2.15
CA ARG A 6 -8.05 -30.23 2.54
C ARG A 6 -6.71 -30.04 3.23
N ALA A 7 -6.25 -31.03 4.01
CA ALA A 7 -4.97 -30.96 4.70
C ALA A 7 -3.81 -31.11 3.71
N ALA A 8 -3.94 -32.00 2.72
CA ALA A 8 -2.93 -32.18 1.66
C ALA A 8 -2.78 -30.92 0.77
N GLU A 9 -3.88 -30.24 0.43
CA GLU A 9 -3.85 -28.97 -0.31
C GLU A 9 -3.20 -27.83 0.50
N LEU A 10 -3.43 -27.78 1.82
CA LEU A 10 -2.80 -26.78 2.69
C LEU A 10 -1.30 -27.01 2.82
N THR A 11 -0.86 -28.27 2.95
CA THR A 11 0.56 -28.61 3.03
C THR A 11 1.29 -28.26 1.74
N SER A 12 0.74 -28.59 0.57
CA SER A 12 1.36 -28.24 -0.72
C SER A 12 1.40 -26.72 -0.97
N LEU A 13 0.38 -25.99 -0.52
CA LEU A 13 0.35 -24.52 -0.59
C LEU A 13 1.39 -23.87 0.36
N LEU A 14 1.64 -24.45 1.54
CA LEU A 14 2.69 -23.99 2.45
C LEU A 14 4.09 -24.34 1.92
N GLU A 15 4.29 -25.56 1.44
CA GLU A 15 5.55 -26.02 0.83
C GLU A 15 5.93 -25.13 -0.36
N SER A 16 4.99 -24.84 -1.26
CA SER A 16 5.25 -23.94 -2.38
C SER A 16 5.64 -22.53 -1.92
N ARG A 17 4.98 -21.95 -0.90
CA ARG A 17 5.37 -20.65 -0.34
C ARG A 17 6.77 -20.62 0.26
N ILE A 18 7.15 -21.68 0.99
CA ILE A 18 8.49 -21.80 1.59
C ILE A 18 9.54 -22.00 0.51
N SER A 19 9.23 -22.79 -0.53
CA SER A 19 10.13 -23.04 -1.67
C SER A 19 10.45 -21.76 -2.44
N HIS A 20 9.50 -20.82 -2.52
CA HIS A 20 9.67 -19.53 -3.16
C HIS A 20 10.33 -18.47 -2.25
N PHE A 21 10.61 -18.79 -0.98
CA PHE A 21 11.31 -17.91 -0.05
C PHE A 21 12.82 -17.92 -0.32
N TYR A 22 13.22 -17.57 -1.55
CA TYR A 22 14.63 -17.35 -1.87
C TYR A 22 15.08 -16.01 -1.28
N THR A 23 16.16 -16.06 -0.51
CA THR A 23 16.77 -14.94 0.20
C THR A 23 17.39 -13.96 -0.81
N ASN A 24 16.58 -13.03 -1.32
CA ASN A 24 17.11 -11.86 -2.01
C ASN A 24 17.75 -10.95 -0.97
N PHE A 25 19.08 -11.03 -0.84
CA PHE A 25 19.88 -10.11 -0.04
C PHE A 25 19.93 -8.77 -0.78
N GLN A 26 18.86 -7.99 -0.67
CA GLN A 26 18.84 -6.60 -1.13
C GLN A 26 19.47 -5.74 -0.04
N VAL A 27 20.43 -4.89 -0.44
CA VAL A 27 20.95 -3.83 0.44
C VAL A 27 19.85 -2.79 0.54
N ASP A 28 18.98 -2.97 1.52
CA ASP A 28 17.94 -2.00 1.82
C ASP A 28 18.54 -0.84 2.60
N GLU A 29 18.18 0.36 2.18
CA GLU A 29 18.52 1.56 2.93
C GLU A 29 17.60 1.64 4.16
N ILE A 30 18.22 1.78 5.33
CA ILE A 30 17.54 1.77 6.62
C ILE A 30 17.69 3.16 7.25
N GLY A 31 16.56 3.70 7.71
CA GLY A 31 16.49 4.88 8.55
C GLY A 31 16.16 4.53 9.99
N ARG A 32 16.27 5.52 10.87
CA ARG A 32 15.93 5.40 12.29
C ARG A 32 14.97 6.49 12.73
N VAL A 33 13.89 6.12 13.41
CA VAL A 33 12.91 7.09 13.93
C VAL A 33 13.56 7.93 15.03
N VAL A 34 13.51 9.25 14.88
CA VAL A 34 13.97 10.24 15.87
C VAL A 34 12.81 10.67 16.76
N SER A 35 11.64 10.90 16.17
CA SER A 35 10.44 11.26 16.91
C SER A 35 9.20 10.83 16.15
N VAL A 36 8.12 10.57 16.88
CA VAL A 36 6.81 10.28 16.34
C VAL A 36 5.76 11.05 17.13
N GLY A 37 4.81 11.66 16.44
CA GLY A 37 3.68 12.36 17.07
C GLY A 37 2.65 12.77 16.03
N ASP A 38 1.37 12.71 16.40
CA ASP A 38 0.22 13.08 15.57
C ASP A 38 0.23 12.42 14.18
N GLY A 39 0.66 11.15 14.11
CA GLY A 39 0.76 10.42 12.84
C GLY A 39 1.91 10.84 11.92
N ILE A 40 2.85 11.66 12.40
CA ILE A 40 4.06 12.06 11.67
C ILE A 40 5.28 11.48 12.39
N ALA A 41 6.11 10.74 11.65
CA ALA A 41 7.40 10.25 12.10
C ALA A 41 8.52 11.04 11.44
N ARG A 42 9.48 11.53 12.23
CA ARG A 42 10.75 12.06 11.73
C ARG A 42 11.78 10.95 11.75
N VAL A 43 12.39 10.70 10.60
CA VAL A 43 13.35 9.61 10.42
C VAL A 43 14.69 10.18 9.98
N TYR A 44 15.76 9.75 10.63
CA TYR A 44 17.14 10.04 10.24
C TYR A 44 17.67 8.95 9.30
N GLY A 45 18.44 9.34 8.29
CA GLY A 45 18.92 8.45 7.22
C GLY A 45 18.01 8.48 6.00
N LEU A 46 17.93 7.36 5.27
CA LEU A 46 17.18 7.27 4.01
C LEU A 46 17.63 8.34 3.00
N ASN A 47 18.94 8.44 2.75
CA ASN A 47 19.56 9.47 1.90
C ASN A 47 19.06 9.42 0.45
N GLU A 48 18.76 8.22 -0.05
CA GLU A 48 18.35 8.00 -1.44
C GLU A 48 16.83 7.83 -1.57
N ILE A 49 16.04 8.24 -0.58
CA ILE A 49 14.56 8.17 -0.63
C ILE A 49 13.97 9.23 -1.56
N GLN A 50 12.89 8.87 -2.25
CA GLN A 50 12.16 9.77 -3.12
C GLN A 50 10.93 10.37 -2.42
N ALA A 51 10.56 11.58 -2.81
CA ALA A 51 9.30 12.17 -2.38
C ALA A 51 8.13 11.33 -2.91
N GLY A 52 7.17 11.01 -2.04
CA GLY A 52 6.06 10.13 -2.36
C GLY A 52 6.43 8.64 -2.37
N GLU A 53 7.61 8.25 -1.87
CA GLU A 53 7.99 6.85 -1.72
C GLU A 53 7.30 6.22 -0.49
N MET A 54 6.95 4.94 -0.61
CA MET A 54 6.43 4.16 0.50
C MET A 54 7.57 3.64 1.38
N VAL A 55 7.33 3.64 2.69
CA VAL A 55 8.22 3.08 3.68
C VAL A 55 7.48 2.09 4.58
N GLU A 56 8.23 1.22 5.22
CA GLU A 56 7.76 0.24 6.19
C GLU A 56 8.55 0.37 7.48
N PHE A 57 7.83 0.55 8.59
CA PHE A 57 8.39 0.57 9.93
C PHE A 57 8.61 -0.86 10.42
N ALA A 58 9.51 -1.05 11.39
CA ALA A 58 9.76 -2.36 12.01
C ALA A 58 8.49 -3.03 12.60
N SER A 59 7.48 -2.24 12.96
CA SER A 59 6.17 -2.71 13.42
C SER A 59 5.27 -3.25 12.31
N GLY A 60 5.68 -3.15 11.04
CA GLY A 60 4.88 -3.49 9.85
C GLY A 60 3.90 -2.38 9.42
N VAL A 61 3.85 -1.28 10.17
CA VAL A 61 3.10 -0.08 9.77
C VAL A 61 3.76 0.52 8.54
N LYS A 62 2.96 1.06 7.61
CA LYS A 62 3.46 1.70 6.40
C LYS A 62 3.40 3.21 6.52
N GLY A 63 4.17 3.91 5.71
CA GLY A 63 4.11 5.37 5.62
C GLY A 63 4.50 5.89 4.25
N ILE A 64 4.35 7.20 4.06
CA ILE A 64 4.76 7.92 2.86
C ILE A 64 5.76 9.02 3.24
N ALA A 65 6.87 9.10 2.52
CA ALA A 65 7.80 10.21 2.65
C ALA A 65 7.23 11.46 1.95
N LEU A 66 6.94 12.52 2.70
CA LEU A 66 6.43 13.77 2.15
C LEU A 66 7.47 14.88 2.15
N ASN A 67 8.17 15.06 3.27
CA ASN A 67 9.16 16.12 3.42
C ASN A 67 10.57 15.54 3.46
N LEU A 68 11.46 16.06 2.63
CA LEU A 68 12.86 15.65 2.56
C LEU A 68 13.73 16.82 3.03
N GLU A 69 14.18 16.78 4.28
CA GLU A 69 15.14 17.75 4.81
C GLU A 69 16.56 17.16 4.73
N ASN A 70 17.58 18.01 4.86
CA ASN A 70 18.98 17.57 4.74
C ASN A 70 19.37 16.52 5.79
N GLU A 71 18.78 16.58 6.97
CA GLU A 71 19.13 15.72 8.11
C GLU A 71 18.01 14.77 8.51
N ASN A 72 16.78 15.00 8.05
CA ASN A 72 15.63 14.19 8.44
C ASN A 72 14.59 14.09 7.32
N VAL A 73 13.82 13.01 7.37
CA VAL A 73 12.72 12.75 6.46
C VAL A 73 11.43 12.74 7.25
N GLY A 74 10.48 13.56 6.82
CA GLY A 74 9.12 13.61 7.35
C GLY A 74 8.25 12.55 6.69
N ILE A 75 7.87 11.54 7.47
CA ILE A 75 7.07 10.41 7.03
C ILE A 75 5.68 10.50 7.67
N VAL A 76 4.64 10.48 6.84
CA VAL A 76 3.27 10.34 7.32
C VAL A 76 2.95 8.87 7.49
N VAL A 77 2.47 8.50 8.67
CA VAL A 77 2.18 7.13 9.07
C VAL A 77 0.78 6.74 8.60
N PHE A 78 0.66 5.60 7.91
CA PHE A 78 -0.61 4.98 7.54
C PHE A 78 -1.00 3.92 8.56
N GLY A 79 -1.76 4.33 9.57
CA GLY A 79 -2.24 3.45 10.62
C GLY A 79 -2.12 4.09 12.00
N SER A 80 -1.86 3.27 13.03
CA SER A 80 -1.63 3.77 14.38
C SER A 80 -0.15 4.07 14.61
N ASP A 81 0.12 5.30 15.00
CA ASP A 81 1.43 5.79 15.44
C ASP A 81 1.88 5.20 16.78
N THR A 82 0.95 4.73 17.61
CA THR A 82 1.26 4.09 18.91
C THR A 82 2.14 2.84 18.82
N ALA A 83 2.16 2.20 17.65
CA ALA A 83 2.98 1.02 17.39
C ALA A 83 4.44 1.37 17.02
N ILE A 84 4.75 2.65 16.80
CA ILE A 84 6.07 3.14 16.40
C ILE A 84 6.73 3.79 17.60
N LYS A 85 8.02 3.50 17.80
CA LYS A 85 8.83 4.09 18.88
C LYS A 85 10.05 4.80 18.32
N GLU A 86 10.56 5.74 19.09
CA GLU A 86 11.87 6.32 18.83
C GLU A 86 12.95 5.21 18.80
N GLY A 87 13.84 5.30 17.83
CA GLY A 87 14.89 4.33 17.60
C GLY A 87 14.49 3.16 16.70
N ASP A 88 13.20 3.03 16.34
CA ASP A 88 12.73 1.98 15.43
C ASP A 88 13.36 2.12 14.05
N LEU A 89 13.53 0.97 13.40
CA LEU A 89 14.03 0.91 12.04
C LEU A 89 12.92 1.20 11.04
N VAL A 90 13.27 1.95 10.00
CA VAL A 90 12.40 2.24 8.87
C VAL A 90 13.11 1.79 7.61
N LYS A 91 12.42 1.02 6.79
CA LYS A 91 12.93 0.51 5.53
C LYS A 91 12.15 1.14 4.39
N ARG A 92 12.85 1.60 3.35
CA ARG A 92 12.20 2.05 2.12
C ARG A 92 11.77 0.86 1.27
N THR A 93 10.65 1.00 0.53
CA THR A 93 10.17 -0.07 -0.36
C THR A 93 10.64 0.10 -1.81
N GLY A 94 11.32 1.20 -2.16
CA GLY A 94 11.81 1.48 -3.51
C GLY A 94 10.70 1.82 -4.52
N SER A 95 9.47 2.01 -4.05
CA SER A 95 8.28 2.20 -4.88
C SER A 95 7.53 3.44 -4.43
N ILE A 96 7.26 4.34 -5.38
CA ILE A 96 6.30 5.44 -5.19
C ILE A 96 4.96 4.85 -4.78
N VAL A 97 4.22 5.52 -3.88
CA VAL A 97 2.97 5.02 -3.33
C VAL A 97 2.04 4.48 -4.43
N ASP A 98 1.79 3.18 -4.32
CA ASP A 98 0.97 2.41 -5.23
C ASP A 98 -0.01 1.51 -4.45
N VAL A 99 -1.14 1.23 -5.09
CA VAL A 99 -2.24 0.45 -4.52
C VAL A 99 -2.69 -0.61 -5.51
N PRO A 100 -3.23 -1.75 -5.03
CA PRO A 100 -3.81 -2.75 -5.90
C PRO A 100 -5.06 -2.18 -6.59
N ALA A 101 -5.13 -2.37 -7.90
CA ALA A 101 -6.22 -1.95 -8.75
C ALA A 101 -6.58 -3.07 -9.74
N GLY A 102 -7.87 -3.21 -10.04
CA GLY A 102 -8.35 -4.22 -10.99
C GLY A 102 -9.75 -4.71 -10.67
N LYS A 103 -10.24 -5.62 -11.50
CA LYS A 103 -11.57 -6.22 -11.34
C LYS A 103 -11.70 -7.05 -10.06
N ALA A 104 -10.59 -7.56 -9.54
CA ALA A 104 -10.52 -8.28 -8.26
C ALA A 104 -11.02 -7.46 -7.05
N MET A 105 -11.04 -6.14 -7.15
CA MET A 105 -11.51 -5.24 -6.09
C MET A 105 -13.04 -5.14 -6.02
N LEU A 106 -13.77 -5.55 -7.07
CA LEU A 106 -15.21 -5.40 -7.14
C LEU A 106 -15.91 -6.23 -6.05
N GLY A 107 -16.75 -5.57 -5.25
CA GLY A 107 -17.50 -6.22 -4.17
C GLY A 107 -16.68 -6.57 -2.93
N ARG A 108 -15.42 -6.11 -2.84
CA ARG A 108 -14.55 -6.23 -1.66
C ARG A 108 -14.64 -4.98 -0.80
N VAL A 109 -14.34 -5.11 0.49
CA VAL A 109 -14.10 -3.97 1.37
C VAL A 109 -12.61 -3.93 1.68
N VAL A 110 -11.98 -2.80 1.37
CA VAL A 110 -10.52 -2.59 1.49
C VAL A 110 -10.23 -1.32 2.27
N ASP A 111 -9.04 -1.26 2.87
CA ASP A 111 -8.52 -0.03 3.48
C ASP A 111 -7.95 0.94 2.43
N GLY A 112 -7.41 2.07 2.90
CA GLY A 112 -6.81 3.10 2.03
C GLY A 112 -5.55 2.65 1.27
N LEU A 113 -4.92 1.54 1.68
CA LEU A 113 -3.75 0.95 1.01
C LEU A 113 -4.15 -0.24 0.11
N GLY A 114 -5.45 -0.56 0.04
CA GLY A 114 -5.98 -1.67 -0.75
C GLY A 114 -5.86 -3.04 -0.08
N VAL A 115 -5.60 -3.09 1.24
CA VAL A 115 -5.61 -4.33 2.02
C VAL A 115 -7.07 -4.71 2.33
N PRO A 116 -7.52 -5.95 2.04
CA PRO A 116 -8.88 -6.36 2.34
C PRO A 116 -9.17 -6.46 3.83
N ILE A 117 -10.27 -5.85 4.25
CA ILE A 117 -10.77 -5.86 5.64
C ILE A 117 -12.11 -6.59 5.79
N ASP A 118 -12.61 -7.19 4.71
CA ASP A 118 -13.88 -7.94 4.68
C ASP A 118 -13.77 -9.40 5.18
N GLY A 119 -12.57 -9.85 5.57
CA GLY A 119 -12.33 -11.21 6.06
C GLY A 119 -12.43 -12.31 4.98
N ARG A 120 -12.54 -11.95 3.69
CA ARG A 120 -12.68 -12.92 2.57
C ARG A 120 -11.34 -13.40 1.99
N GLY A 121 -10.25 -13.18 2.71
CA GLY A 121 -8.89 -13.55 2.28
C GLY A 121 -8.24 -12.52 1.34
N ALA A 122 -7.09 -12.88 0.77
CA ALA A 122 -6.30 -11.99 -0.09
C ALA A 122 -6.98 -11.70 -1.45
N LEU A 123 -6.53 -10.64 -2.12
CA LEU A 123 -6.94 -10.33 -3.50
C LEU A 123 -6.11 -11.16 -4.49
N SER A 124 -6.77 -11.93 -5.35
CA SER A 124 -6.15 -12.61 -6.49
C SER A 124 -6.18 -11.72 -7.73
N ASP A 125 -5.13 -11.75 -8.55
CA ASP A 125 -5.12 -11.15 -9.89
C ASP A 125 -5.42 -9.63 -9.91
N HIS A 126 -4.50 -8.86 -9.33
CA HIS A 126 -4.55 -7.40 -9.30
C HIS A 126 -3.25 -6.80 -9.84
N GLU A 127 -3.36 -5.65 -10.49
CA GLU A 127 -2.21 -4.84 -10.90
C GLU A 127 -1.93 -3.83 -9.80
N ARG A 128 -0.66 -3.47 -9.56
CA ARG A 128 -0.35 -2.32 -8.72
C ARG A 128 -0.28 -1.06 -9.59
N ARG A 129 -0.99 -0.01 -9.18
CA ARG A 129 -1.00 1.29 -9.85
C ARG A 129 -0.62 2.39 -8.88
N ARG A 130 0.20 3.33 -9.35
CA ARG A 130 0.56 4.52 -8.58
C ARG A 130 -0.70 5.31 -8.24
N VAL A 131 -0.77 5.82 -7.02
CA VAL A 131 -1.89 6.64 -6.55
C VAL A 131 -1.88 8.00 -7.25
N GLU A 132 -0.69 8.58 -7.39
CA GLU A 132 -0.50 9.86 -8.07
C GLU A 132 -0.21 9.63 -9.56
N VAL A 133 -1.22 9.89 -10.39
CA VAL A 133 -1.12 9.86 -11.85
C VAL A 133 -1.62 11.18 -12.41
N LYS A 134 -0.90 11.71 -13.39
CA LYS A 134 -1.31 12.94 -14.07
C LYS A 134 -2.67 12.72 -14.76
N ALA A 135 -3.60 13.65 -14.55
CA ALA A 135 -4.91 13.59 -15.19
C ALA A 135 -4.78 13.67 -16.73
N PRO A 136 -5.69 13.02 -17.49
CA PRO A 136 -5.69 13.06 -18.95
C PRO A 136 -5.73 14.50 -19.50
N GLY A 137 -4.98 14.75 -20.57
CA GLY A 137 -4.89 16.05 -21.22
C GLY A 137 -6.16 16.42 -22.00
N ILE A 138 -6.29 17.68 -22.45
CA ILE A 138 -7.49 18.13 -23.20
C ILE A 138 -7.67 17.36 -24.50
N ILE A 139 -6.58 17.03 -25.20
CA ILE A 139 -6.59 16.30 -26.48
C ILE A 139 -7.17 14.89 -26.31
N GLU A 140 -6.90 14.23 -25.18
CA GLU A 140 -7.37 12.87 -24.88
C GLU A 140 -8.83 12.84 -24.40
N ARG A 141 -9.39 14.00 -24.03
CA ARG A 141 -10.75 14.11 -23.51
C ARG A 141 -11.77 14.14 -24.64
N LYS A 142 -12.88 13.44 -24.44
CA LYS A 142 -14.09 13.56 -25.27
C LYS A 142 -15.15 14.33 -24.49
N SER A 143 -15.93 15.17 -25.17
CA SER A 143 -17.10 15.80 -24.56
C SER A 143 -18.03 14.75 -23.95
N VAL A 144 -18.48 14.98 -22.71
CA VAL A 144 -19.43 14.08 -22.04
C VAL A 144 -20.78 14.19 -22.75
N HIS A 145 -21.25 13.08 -23.30
CA HIS A 145 -22.47 13.00 -24.13
C HIS A 145 -23.39 11.84 -23.69
N GLU A 146 -22.97 11.04 -22.72
CA GLU A 146 -23.73 9.92 -22.18
C GLU A 146 -24.18 10.25 -20.76
N PRO A 147 -25.48 10.14 -20.44
CA PRO A 147 -25.99 10.44 -19.10
C PRO A 147 -25.66 9.30 -18.12
N MET A 148 -25.24 9.64 -16.89
CA MET A 148 -25.09 8.69 -15.78
C MET A 148 -26.37 8.69 -14.94
N GLN A 149 -27.04 7.54 -14.86
CA GLN A 149 -28.32 7.43 -14.16
C GLN A 149 -28.12 7.29 -12.65
N THR A 150 -28.54 8.32 -11.91
CA THR A 150 -28.45 8.32 -10.43
C THR A 150 -29.63 7.66 -9.71
N GLY A 151 -30.76 7.42 -10.39
CA GLY A 151 -32.02 6.98 -9.77
C GLY A 151 -32.77 8.06 -8.98
N LEU A 152 -32.21 9.27 -8.84
CA LEU A 152 -32.83 10.37 -8.11
C LEU A 152 -33.61 11.28 -9.05
N LYS A 153 -34.94 11.31 -8.91
CA LYS A 153 -35.83 12.14 -9.74
C LYS A 153 -35.44 13.62 -9.73
N ALA A 154 -35.05 14.15 -8.56
CA ALA A 154 -34.68 15.54 -8.40
C ALA A 154 -33.34 15.92 -9.05
N LYS A 155 -32.50 14.95 -9.44
CA LYS A 155 -31.21 15.21 -10.10
C LYS A 155 -31.18 14.83 -11.59
N ASN A 156 -32.06 13.93 -12.02
CA ASN A 156 -32.08 13.44 -13.41
C ASN A 156 -33.11 14.14 -14.30
N LYS A 157 -34.06 14.89 -13.71
CA LYS A 157 -35.22 15.44 -14.42
C LYS A 157 -35.12 16.95 -14.69
N PHE A 158 -34.29 17.65 -13.94
CA PHE A 158 -33.94 19.06 -14.19
C PHE A 158 -32.63 19.09 -14.97
#